data_AF-A0A7C1ESX0-F1
#
_entry.id   AF-A0A7C1ESX0-F1
#
_cell.length_a   1.000
_cell.length_b   1.000
_cell.length_c   1.000
_cell.angle_alpha   90.00
_cell.angle_beta   90.00
_cell.angle_gamma   90.00
#
_symmetry.space_group_name_H-M   'P 1'
#
loop_
_entity.id
_entity.type
_entity.pdbx_description
1 polymer ?
#
loop_
_entity_poly.entity_id
_entity_poly.type
_entity_poly.pdbx_seq_one_letter_code
_entity_poly.pdbx_strand_id
1 'polypeptide(L)'
;MTHSQFIRLSGWGMILAALALLLTFVTETQIQRSVQRFFGDLPSQTAVNQVWGMRFLVAILLITLGLLGLRVRYGERAGDTAKLALAAGGVGGVAGVVSNLLWTTGYEHGRALMNFFMAVMFGGLFVFGLIALRARPMPHNNGLPVLASFWWPAIWINASVSQALGYRGPEVPFWASFTMFSLMSFFLAWLGFCLQFDTPPEPALA
;
A
#
# COMPACT_ATOMS: atom_id res chain seq x y z
N MET A 1 15.00 -10.90 18.10
CA MET A 1 13.56 -10.60 18.02
C MET A 1 12.82 -11.90 17.78
N THR A 2 11.78 -12.21 18.56
CA THR A 2 11.01 -13.45 18.40
C THR A 2 10.09 -13.37 17.18
N HIS A 3 9.64 -14.53 16.69
CA HIS A 3 8.67 -14.60 15.60
C HIS A 3 7.35 -13.86 15.93
N SER A 4 6.90 -13.98 17.18
CA SER A 4 5.72 -13.26 17.71
C SER A 4 5.91 -11.74 17.67
N GLN A 5 7.07 -11.26 18.14
CA GLN A 5 7.42 -9.83 18.10
C GLN A 5 7.46 -9.27 16.67
N PHE A 6 8.01 -10.03 15.71
CA PHE A 6 8.03 -9.63 14.30
C PHE A 6 6.62 -9.45 13.71
N ILE A 7 5.72 -10.39 13.98
CA ILE A 7 4.33 -10.32 13.48
C ILE A 7 3.62 -9.10 14.07
N ARG A 8 3.77 -8.83 15.37
CA ARG A 8 3.18 -7.65 16.03
C ARG A 8 3.73 -6.35 15.46
N LEU A 9 5.04 -6.27 15.26
CA LEU A 9 5.69 -5.12 14.62
C LEU A 9 5.16 -4.90 13.20
N SER A 10 5.00 -5.97 12.43
CA SER A 10 4.45 -5.92 11.07
C SER A 10 2.99 -5.46 11.05
N GLY A 11 2.19 -5.89 12.02
CA GLY A 11 0.81 -5.42 12.21
C GLY A 11 0.74 -3.92 12.52
N TRP A 12 1.60 -3.43 13.43
CA TRP A 12 1.76 -1.98 13.66
C TRP A 12 2.21 -1.25 12.40
N GLY A 13 3.12 -1.84 11.64
CA GLY A 13 3.54 -1.33 10.35
C GLY A 13 2.36 -1.08 9.43
N MET A 14 1.49 -2.07 9.22
CA MET A 14 0.28 -1.91 8.38
C MET A 14 -0.67 -0.82 8.87
N ILE A 15 -0.91 -0.71 10.18
CA ILE A 15 -1.77 0.33 10.76
C ILE A 15 -1.18 1.72 10.52
N LEU A 16 0.12 1.89 10.80
CA LEU A 16 0.81 3.16 10.57
C LEU A 16 0.89 3.50 9.08
N ALA A 17 1.00 2.50 8.21
CA ALA A 17 0.98 2.70 6.78
C ALA A 17 -0.37 3.23 6.28
N ALA A 18 -1.47 2.69 6.81
CA ALA A 18 -2.81 3.16 6.51
C ALA A 18 -2.99 4.64 6.90
N LEU A 19 -2.46 5.04 8.06
CA LEU A 19 -2.45 6.44 8.50
C LEU A 19 -1.57 7.30 7.59
N ALA A 20 -0.37 6.85 7.25
CA ALA A 20 0.54 7.57 6.36
C ALA A 20 -0.06 7.76 4.94
N LEU A 21 -0.74 6.75 4.39
CA LEU A 21 -1.48 6.85 3.13
C LEU A 21 -2.61 7.88 3.22
N LEU A 22 -3.39 7.85 4.29
CA LEU A 22 -4.51 8.77 4.48
C LEU A 22 -4.00 10.22 4.63
N LEU A 23 -2.93 10.42 5.41
CA LEU A 23 -2.29 11.73 5.57
C LEU A 23 -1.69 12.25 4.28
N THR A 24 -1.15 11.35 3.45
CA THR A 24 -0.70 11.70 2.10
C THR A 24 -1.90 12.27 1.35
N PHE A 25 -3.01 11.55 1.24
CA PHE A 25 -4.20 12.02 0.52
C PHE A 25 -4.81 13.33 1.03
N VAL A 26 -5.02 13.47 2.34
CA VAL A 26 -5.64 14.68 2.92
C VAL A 26 -4.80 15.92 2.62
N THR A 27 -3.47 15.78 2.68
CA THR A 27 -2.57 16.92 2.54
C THR A 27 -2.52 17.47 1.11
N GLU A 28 -2.70 16.63 0.07
CA GLU A 28 -2.72 17.09 -1.34
C GLU A 28 -3.85 18.08 -1.50
N THR A 29 -5.00 17.66 -1.00
CA THR A 29 -6.27 18.30 -1.30
C THR A 29 -6.38 19.67 -0.64
N GLN A 30 -5.80 19.81 0.56
CA GLN A 30 -5.81 21.06 1.30
C GLN A 30 -4.65 21.97 0.90
N ILE A 31 -3.43 21.44 0.78
CA ILE A 31 -2.25 22.27 0.49
C ILE A 31 -2.31 22.79 -0.94
N GLN A 32 -2.60 21.94 -1.93
CA GLN A 32 -2.62 22.36 -3.33
C GLN A 32 -3.66 23.47 -3.55
N ARG A 33 -4.86 23.32 -2.98
CA ARG A 33 -5.92 24.35 -3.08
C ARG A 33 -5.61 25.64 -2.32
N SER A 34 -4.84 25.58 -1.24
CA SER A 34 -4.53 26.76 -0.42
C SER A 34 -3.32 27.51 -0.96
N VAL A 35 -2.26 26.79 -1.34
CA VAL A 35 -1.03 27.35 -1.92
C VAL A 35 -1.32 27.99 -3.27
N GLN A 36 -2.09 27.32 -4.14
CA GLN A 36 -2.45 27.85 -5.46
C GLN A 36 -3.35 29.08 -5.37
N ARG A 37 -4.17 29.20 -4.31
CA ARG A 37 -5.01 30.38 -4.05
C ARG A 37 -4.23 31.57 -3.49
N PHE A 38 -3.22 31.34 -2.66
CA PHE A 38 -2.52 32.41 -1.95
C PHE A 38 -1.26 32.91 -2.66
N PHE A 39 -0.55 32.05 -3.37
CA PHE A 39 0.82 32.34 -3.80
C PHE A 39 1.03 32.36 -5.33
N GLY A 40 0.04 32.01 -6.14
CA GLY A 40 0.25 31.85 -7.59
C GLY A 40 1.29 30.77 -7.92
N ASP A 41 1.91 30.85 -9.11
CA ASP A 41 2.92 29.91 -9.63
C ASP A 41 4.30 30.07 -8.94
N LEU A 42 4.36 29.90 -7.61
CA LEU A 42 5.65 29.86 -6.92
C LEU A 42 6.42 28.56 -7.22
N PRO A 43 7.77 28.57 -7.06
CA PRO A 43 8.64 27.39 -7.13
C PRO A 43 8.40 26.32 -6.04
N SER A 44 7.29 26.43 -5.30
CA SER A 44 6.90 25.59 -4.15
C SER A 44 6.49 24.17 -4.54
N GLN A 45 6.30 23.87 -5.82
CA GLN A 45 6.01 22.51 -6.28
C GLN A 45 7.10 21.51 -5.87
N THR A 46 8.37 21.88 -5.91
CA THR A 46 9.48 20.98 -5.54
C THR A 46 9.42 20.60 -4.06
N ALA A 47 9.15 21.56 -3.18
CA ALA A 47 9.03 21.31 -1.74
C ALA A 47 7.78 20.48 -1.39
N VAL A 48 6.65 20.76 -2.05
CA VAL A 48 5.42 19.97 -1.88
C VAL A 48 5.65 18.53 -2.35
N ASN A 49 6.25 18.34 -3.53
CA ASN A 49 6.58 17.02 -4.07
C ASN A 49 7.54 16.24 -3.17
N GLN A 50 8.48 16.92 -2.50
CA GLN A 50 9.43 16.29 -1.58
C GLN A 50 8.75 15.77 -0.31
N VAL A 51 7.91 16.58 0.34
CA VAL A 51 7.15 16.16 1.54
C VAL A 51 6.19 15.02 1.19
N TRP A 52 5.58 15.09 0.00
CA TRP A 52 4.75 14.04 -0.57
C TRP A 52 5.50 12.73 -0.75
N GLY A 53 6.65 12.80 -1.44
CA GLY A 53 7.51 11.65 -1.69
C GLY A 53 7.89 10.95 -0.39
N MET A 54 8.29 11.71 0.64
CA MET A 54 8.70 11.15 1.94
C MET A 54 7.57 10.41 2.68
N ARG A 55 6.36 10.96 2.71
CA ARG A 55 5.23 10.31 3.39
C ARG A 55 4.81 9.03 2.68
N PHE A 56 4.79 9.08 1.35
CA PHE A 56 4.48 7.94 0.52
C PHE A 56 5.55 6.85 0.67
N LEU A 57 6.84 7.23 0.71
CA LEU A 57 7.96 6.32 0.97
C LEU A 57 7.79 5.56 2.30
N VAL A 58 7.44 6.28 3.37
CA VAL A 58 7.16 5.68 4.69
C VAL A 58 6.00 4.69 4.59
N ALA A 59 4.92 5.04 3.90
CA ALA A 59 3.81 4.12 3.68
C ALA A 59 4.24 2.84 2.94
N ILE A 60 5.05 2.96 1.87
CA ILE A 60 5.54 1.80 1.11
C ILE A 60 6.36 0.86 2.00
N LEU A 61 7.29 1.41 2.78
CA LEU A 61 8.13 0.63 3.70
C LEU A 61 7.28 -0.12 4.72
N LEU A 62 6.31 0.56 5.31
CA LEU A 62 5.43 0.00 6.33
C LEU A 62 4.46 -1.06 5.76
N ILE A 63 3.93 -0.87 4.55
CA ILE A 63 3.13 -1.90 3.85
C ILE A 63 4.00 -3.11 3.54
N THR A 64 5.22 -2.90 3.03
CA THR A 64 6.17 -3.98 2.72
C THR A 64 6.45 -4.82 3.96
N LEU A 65 6.69 -4.17 5.11
CA LEU A 65 6.83 -4.86 6.39
C LEU A 65 5.57 -5.66 6.75
N GLY A 66 4.38 -5.07 6.59
CA GLY A 66 3.11 -5.76 6.79
C GLY A 66 2.93 -7.00 5.89
N LEU A 67 3.34 -6.94 4.62
CA LEU A 67 3.29 -8.07 3.69
C LEU A 67 4.20 -9.22 4.15
N LEU A 68 5.41 -8.90 4.64
CA LEU A 68 6.30 -9.88 5.22
C LEU A 68 5.68 -10.53 6.47
N GLY A 69 5.02 -9.73 7.32
CA GLY A 69 4.24 -10.22 8.46
C GLY A 69 3.12 -11.19 8.06
N LEU A 70 2.33 -10.85 7.04
CA LEU A 70 1.29 -11.73 6.48
C LEU A 70 1.90 -13.03 5.95
N ARG A 71 3.04 -12.96 5.25
CA ARG A 71 3.72 -14.14 4.69
C ARG A 71 4.17 -15.08 5.79
N VAL A 72 4.81 -14.53 6.81
CA VAL A 72 5.33 -15.30 7.95
C VAL A 72 4.18 -15.91 8.76
N ARG A 73 3.07 -15.18 8.96
CA ARG A 73 1.95 -15.64 9.78
C ARG A 73 1.02 -16.62 9.08
N TYR A 74 0.60 -16.29 7.86
CA TYR A 74 -0.48 -16.99 7.16
C TYR A 74 0.00 -17.73 5.91
N GLY A 75 1.23 -17.48 5.44
CA GLY A 75 1.75 -18.06 4.20
C GLY A 75 1.82 -19.58 4.22
N GLU A 76 2.23 -20.19 5.35
CA GLU A 76 2.26 -21.66 5.48
C GLU A 76 0.87 -22.29 5.34
N ARG A 77 -0.16 -21.66 5.93
CA ARG A 77 -1.54 -22.17 5.86
C ARG A 77 -2.19 -21.95 4.50
N ALA A 78 -1.78 -20.89 3.80
CA ALA A 78 -2.33 -20.53 2.49
C ALA A 78 -1.68 -21.29 1.32
N GLY A 79 -0.53 -21.91 1.54
CA GLY A 79 0.24 -22.67 0.55
C GLY A 79 1.31 -21.83 -0.17
N ASP A 80 2.14 -22.51 -0.97
CA ASP A 80 3.34 -21.89 -1.57
C ASP A 80 3.01 -20.80 -2.60
N THR A 81 1.90 -20.93 -3.32
CA THR A 81 1.44 -19.88 -4.24
C THR A 81 1.13 -18.58 -3.51
N ALA A 82 0.54 -18.65 -2.32
CA ALA A 82 0.26 -17.47 -1.49
C ALA A 82 1.55 -16.85 -0.95
N LYS A 83 2.53 -17.67 -0.53
CA LYS A 83 3.85 -17.18 -0.15
C LYS A 83 4.52 -16.46 -1.31
N LEU A 84 4.47 -17.02 -2.51
CA LEU A 84 5.05 -16.42 -3.72
C LEU A 84 4.37 -15.09 -4.06
N ALA A 85 3.04 -15.02 -3.99
CA ALA A 85 2.28 -13.78 -4.21
C ALA A 85 2.70 -12.69 -3.22
N LEU A 86 2.82 -13.01 -1.93
CA LEU A 86 3.32 -12.06 -0.93
C LEU A 86 4.81 -11.71 -1.11
N ALA A 87 5.62 -12.65 -1.62
CA ALA A 87 7.02 -12.37 -2.01
C ALA A 87 7.08 -11.33 -3.12
N ALA A 88 6.32 -11.56 -4.20
CA ALA A 88 6.24 -10.64 -5.32
C ALA A 88 5.75 -9.27 -4.85
N GLY A 89 4.77 -9.25 -3.94
CA GLY A 89 4.30 -8.05 -3.28
C GLY A 89 5.41 -7.31 -2.52
N GLY A 90 6.18 -8.04 -1.70
CA GLY A 90 7.33 -7.49 -0.97
C GLY A 90 8.44 -6.96 -1.87
N VAL A 91 8.77 -7.67 -2.96
CA VAL A 91 9.73 -7.22 -3.98
C VAL A 91 9.23 -5.95 -4.67
N GLY A 92 7.94 -5.89 -5.01
CA GLY A 92 7.29 -4.68 -5.51
C GLY A 92 7.41 -3.51 -4.53
N GLY A 93 7.23 -3.75 -3.24
CA GLY A 93 7.44 -2.74 -2.21
C GLY A 93 8.87 -2.19 -2.19
N VAL A 94 9.88 -3.06 -2.18
CA VAL A 94 11.31 -2.66 -2.22
C VAL A 94 11.64 -1.89 -3.51
N ALA A 95 11.19 -2.38 -4.66
CA ALA A 95 11.39 -1.70 -5.94
C ALA A 95 10.64 -0.35 -6.00
N GLY A 96 9.49 -0.25 -5.33
CA GLY A 96 8.72 0.99 -5.16
C GLY A 96 9.47 2.04 -4.35
N VAL A 97 10.17 1.64 -3.27
CA VAL A 97 11.07 2.51 -2.49
C VAL A 97 12.18 3.07 -3.38
N VAL A 98 12.87 2.21 -4.13
CA VAL A 98 13.95 2.63 -5.05
C VAL A 98 13.41 3.59 -6.10
N SER A 99 12.25 3.28 -6.68
CA SER A 99 11.63 4.12 -7.72
C SER A 99 11.16 5.47 -7.19
N ASN A 100 10.67 5.52 -5.94
CA ASN A 100 10.33 6.77 -5.28
C ASN A 100 11.59 7.64 -5.05
N LEU A 101 12.69 7.05 -4.61
CA LEU A 101 13.96 7.77 -4.46
C LEU A 101 14.45 8.32 -5.82
N LEU A 102 14.44 7.51 -6.88
CA LEU A 102 14.77 7.96 -8.23
C LEU A 102 13.87 9.11 -8.70
N TRP A 103 12.57 9.05 -8.39
CA TRP A 103 11.66 10.15 -8.70
C TRP A 103 12.06 11.44 -7.96
N THR A 104 12.39 11.35 -6.67
CA THR A 104 12.81 12.53 -5.88
C THR A 104 14.14 13.13 -6.34
N THR A 105 14.99 12.38 -7.05
CA THR A 105 16.23 12.90 -7.65
C THR A 105 16.05 13.44 -9.07
N GLY A 106 14.81 13.48 -9.58
CA GLY A 106 14.49 14.05 -10.89
C GLY A 106 14.51 13.06 -12.05
N TYR A 107 14.56 11.74 -11.80
CA TYR A 107 14.42 10.76 -12.86
C TYR A 107 13.01 10.81 -13.47
N GLU A 108 12.92 11.11 -14.76
CA GLU A 108 11.66 11.38 -15.47
C GLU A 108 10.64 10.24 -15.34
N HIS A 109 11.12 9.00 -15.38
CA HIS A 109 10.25 7.81 -15.29
C HIS A 109 10.07 7.28 -13.86
N GLY A 110 10.64 7.93 -12.85
CA GLY A 110 10.60 7.45 -11.45
C GLY A 110 9.17 7.30 -10.93
N ARG A 111 8.29 8.28 -11.22
CA ARG A 111 6.87 8.22 -10.82
C ARG A 111 6.11 7.08 -11.49
N ALA A 112 6.37 6.84 -12.78
CA ALA A 112 5.72 5.77 -13.53
C ALA A 112 6.16 4.39 -13.01
N LEU A 113 7.46 4.21 -12.78
CA LEU A 113 8.01 2.99 -12.17
C LEU A 113 7.46 2.76 -10.76
N MET A 114 7.39 3.82 -9.94
CA MET A 114 6.80 3.75 -8.61
C MET A 114 5.35 3.24 -8.68
N ASN A 115 4.52 3.82 -9.55
CA ASN A 115 3.12 3.37 -9.73
C ASN A 115 3.03 1.91 -10.19
N PHE A 116 3.91 1.48 -11.10
CA PHE A 116 3.99 0.09 -11.54
C PHE A 116 4.33 -0.85 -10.38
N PHE A 117 5.38 -0.55 -9.60
CA PHE A 117 5.78 -1.39 -8.48
C PHE A 117 4.78 -1.36 -7.32
N MET A 118 4.04 -0.27 -7.14
CA MET A 118 2.87 -0.22 -6.26
C MET A 118 1.78 -1.18 -6.73
N ALA A 119 1.50 -1.22 -8.03
CA ALA A 119 0.56 -2.18 -8.60
C ALA A 119 1.03 -3.63 -8.40
N VAL A 120 2.34 -3.92 -8.48
CA VAL A 120 2.91 -5.24 -8.13
C VAL A 120 2.77 -5.54 -6.63
N MET A 121 3.08 -4.57 -5.76
CA MET A 121 2.97 -4.70 -4.30
C MET A 121 1.55 -5.08 -3.88
N PHE A 122 0.57 -4.28 -4.32
CA PHE A 122 -0.84 -4.54 -4.05
C PHE A 122 -1.39 -5.71 -4.86
N GLY A 123 -0.89 -5.97 -6.07
CA GLY A 123 -1.23 -7.16 -6.85
C GLY A 123 -0.87 -8.46 -6.12
N GLY A 124 0.30 -8.51 -5.48
CA GLY A 124 0.70 -9.63 -4.62
C GLY A 124 -0.25 -9.83 -3.44
N LEU A 125 -0.65 -8.74 -2.77
CA LEU A 125 -1.64 -8.78 -1.70
C LEU A 125 -3.04 -9.19 -2.19
N PHE A 126 -3.43 -8.77 -3.39
CA PHE A 126 -4.70 -9.10 -4.02
C PHE A 126 -4.78 -10.58 -4.35
N VAL A 127 -3.76 -11.13 -5.00
CA VAL A 127 -3.65 -12.56 -5.30
C VAL A 127 -3.65 -13.39 -4.01
N PHE A 128 -2.92 -12.94 -2.97
CA PHE A 128 -3.00 -13.56 -1.65
C PHE A 128 -4.43 -13.57 -1.11
N GLY A 129 -5.15 -12.45 -1.24
CA GLY A 129 -6.56 -12.36 -0.83
C GLY A 129 -7.49 -13.33 -1.56
N LEU A 130 -7.32 -13.49 -2.87
CA LEU A 130 -8.10 -14.46 -3.65
C LEU A 130 -7.83 -15.90 -3.18
N ILE A 131 -6.56 -16.22 -2.90
CA ILE A 131 -6.19 -17.53 -2.35
C ILE A 131 -6.78 -17.70 -0.93
N ALA A 132 -6.71 -16.65 -0.10
CA ALA A 132 -7.21 -16.67 1.26
C ALA A 132 -8.73 -16.90 1.33
N LEU A 133 -9.51 -16.36 0.39
CA LEU A 133 -10.96 -16.64 0.31
C LEU A 133 -11.27 -18.13 0.18
N ARG A 134 -10.42 -18.90 -0.53
CA ARG A 134 -10.57 -20.34 -0.72
C ARG A 134 -9.93 -21.15 0.40
N ALA A 135 -8.66 -20.88 0.72
CA ALA A 135 -7.86 -21.66 1.67
C ALA A 135 -8.19 -21.32 3.14
N ARG A 136 -8.86 -20.19 3.39
CA ARG A 136 -9.22 -19.67 4.71
C ARG A 136 -8.06 -19.69 5.74
N PRO A 137 -6.85 -19.17 5.41
CA PRO A 137 -5.69 -19.22 6.29
C PRO A 137 -5.83 -18.32 7.53
N MET A 138 -6.67 -17.29 7.46
CA MET A 138 -6.99 -16.38 8.55
C MET A 138 -8.23 -16.89 9.31
N PRO A 139 -8.27 -16.76 10.64
CA PRO A 139 -9.40 -17.21 11.45
C PRO A 139 -10.70 -16.48 11.11
N HIS A 140 -10.60 -15.20 10.73
CA HIS A 140 -11.72 -14.40 10.25
C HIS A 140 -11.28 -13.48 9.11
N ASN A 141 -12.26 -13.00 8.33
CA ASN A 141 -12.08 -11.90 7.37
C ASN A 141 -11.07 -12.16 6.23
N ASN A 142 -11.06 -13.38 5.69
CA ASN A 142 -10.18 -13.79 4.58
C ASN A 142 -10.31 -12.94 3.29
N GLY A 143 -11.37 -12.13 3.15
CA GLY A 143 -11.54 -11.18 2.05
C GLY A 143 -10.85 -9.83 2.24
N LEU A 144 -10.35 -9.51 3.44
CA LEU A 144 -9.70 -8.21 3.71
C LEU A 144 -8.52 -7.91 2.79
N PRO A 145 -7.61 -8.86 2.47
CA PRO A 145 -6.51 -8.56 1.56
C PRO A 145 -7.00 -8.13 0.17
N VAL A 146 -8.09 -8.71 -0.35
CA VAL A 146 -8.71 -8.30 -1.62
C VAL A 146 -9.20 -6.86 -1.53
N LEU A 147 -9.99 -6.55 -0.49
CA LEU A 147 -10.57 -5.22 -0.29
C LEU A 147 -9.51 -4.14 -0.04
N ALA A 148 -8.42 -4.49 0.62
CA ALA A 148 -7.30 -3.59 0.88
C ALA A 148 -6.43 -3.33 -0.37
N SER A 149 -6.53 -4.13 -1.42
CA SER A 149 -5.54 -4.11 -2.49
C SER A 149 -6.07 -3.99 -3.91
N PHE A 150 -7.34 -4.29 -4.17
CA PHE A 150 -7.86 -4.29 -5.54
C PHE A 150 -7.76 -2.94 -6.25
N TRP A 151 -7.73 -1.85 -5.48
CA TRP A 151 -7.76 -0.48 -5.98
C TRP A 151 -6.55 -0.16 -6.86
N TRP A 152 -5.33 -0.48 -6.43
CA TRP A 152 -4.10 -0.14 -7.16
C TRP A 152 -3.96 -0.87 -8.49
N PRO A 153 -4.12 -2.21 -8.56
CA PRO A 153 -4.17 -2.93 -9.84
C PRO A 153 -5.26 -2.40 -10.77
N ALA A 154 -6.45 -2.09 -10.23
CA ALA A 154 -7.54 -1.54 -11.05
C ALA A 154 -7.17 -0.19 -11.66
N ILE A 155 -6.58 0.73 -10.87
CA ILE A 155 -6.10 2.03 -11.37
C ILE A 155 -5.04 1.84 -12.45
N TRP A 156 -4.06 0.96 -12.22
CA TRP A 156 -2.97 0.74 -13.16
C TRP A 156 -3.43 0.10 -14.48
N ILE A 157 -4.32 -0.90 -14.41
CA ILE A 157 -4.94 -1.51 -15.59
C ILE A 157 -5.74 -0.45 -16.36
N ASN A 158 -6.58 0.32 -15.68
CA ASN A 158 -7.37 1.38 -16.31
C ASN A 158 -6.49 2.42 -17.00
N ALA A 159 -5.40 2.86 -16.34
CA ALA A 159 -4.44 3.81 -16.92
C ALA A 159 -3.75 3.23 -18.16
N SER A 160 -3.31 1.97 -18.09
CA SER A 160 -2.62 1.30 -19.20
C SER A 160 -3.54 1.08 -20.40
N VAL A 161 -4.78 0.66 -20.16
CA VAL A 161 -5.80 0.46 -21.21
C VAL A 161 -6.18 1.80 -21.85
N SER A 162 -6.40 2.85 -21.05
CA SER A 162 -6.73 4.18 -21.57
C SER A 162 -5.62 4.72 -22.48
N GLN A 163 -4.36 4.58 -22.05
CA GLN A 163 -3.20 4.97 -22.83
C GLN A 163 -3.07 4.17 -24.14
N ALA A 164 -3.24 2.85 -24.09
CA ALA A 164 -3.16 1.98 -25.26
C ALA A 164 -4.23 2.31 -26.32
N LEU A 165 -5.40 2.78 -25.87
CA LEU A 165 -6.50 3.18 -26.75
C LEU A 165 -6.42 4.65 -27.21
N GLY A 166 -5.41 5.41 -26.77
CA GLY A 166 -5.27 6.83 -27.12
C GLY A 166 -6.32 7.76 -26.49
N TYR A 167 -7.11 7.26 -25.52
CA TYR A 167 -8.10 8.06 -24.82
C TYR A 167 -7.49 8.67 -23.55
N ARG A 168 -7.76 9.96 -23.32
CA ARG A 168 -7.65 10.51 -21.97
C ARG A 168 -8.79 9.89 -21.16
N GLY A 169 -8.45 8.95 -20.28
CA GLY A 169 -9.43 8.30 -19.40
C GLY A 169 -10.24 9.35 -18.64
N PRO A 170 -11.50 9.04 -18.26
CA PRO A 170 -12.33 9.98 -17.54
C PRO A 170 -11.62 10.43 -16.26
N GLU A 171 -11.65 11.74 -15.99
CA GLU A 171 -11.12 12.28 -14.75
C GLU A 171 -11.86 11.66 -13.56
N VAL A 172 -11.14 10.96 -12.70
CA VAL A 172 -11.74 10.35 -11.50
C VAL A 172 -12.13 11.50 -10.57
N PRO A 173 -13.43 11.65 -10.24
CA PRO A 173 -13.86 12.75 -9.42
C PRO A 173 -13.24 12.64 -8.02
N PHE A 174 -12.95 13.79 -7.42
CA PHE A 174 -12.22 13.86 -6.14
C PHE A 174 -12.83 12.97 -5.04
N TRP A 175 -14.16 12.98 -4.90
CA TRP A 175 -14.84 12.19 -3.88
C TRP A 175 -14.62 10.69 -4.08
N ALA A 176 -14.56 10.20 -5.32
CA ALA A 176 -14.34 8.79 -5.60
C ALA A 176 -12.93 8.36 -5.21
N SER A 177 -11.92 9.18 -5.55
CA SER A 177 -10.55 8.97 -5.09
C SER A 177 -10.48 8.99 -3.56
N PHE A 178 -11.06 9.99 -2.91
CA PHE A 178 -11.07 10.08 -1.45
C PHE A 178 -11.71 8.84 -0.79
N THR A 179 -12.86 8.38 -1.28
CA THR A 179 -13.55 7.19 -0.79
C THR A 179 -12.69 5.94 -0.98
N MET A 180 -12.11 5.76 -2.16
CA MET A 180 -11.23 4.63 -2.48
C MET A 180 -10.03 4.56 -1.52
N PHE A 181 -9.30 5.66 -1.36
CA PHE A 181 -8.13 5.69 -0.48
C PHE A 181 -8.51 5.53 1.00
N SER A 182 -9.64 6.09 1.43
CA SER A 182 -10.15 5.91 2.79
C SER A 182 -10.50 4.45 3.09
N LEU A 183 -11.19 3.78 2.15
CA LEU A 183 -11.53 2.37 2.27
C LEU A 183 -10.28 1.49 2.26
N MET A 184 -9.34 1.75 1.35
CA MET A 184 -8.06 1.06 1.29
C MET A 184 -7.29 1.18 2.61
N SER A 185 -7.15 2.39 3.15
CA SER A 185 -6.51 2.62 4.45
C SER A 185 -7.25 1.90 5.58
N PHE A 186 -8.57 1.95 5.61
CA PHE A 186 -9.37 1.24 6.61
C PHE A 186 -9.10 -0.27 6.59
N PHE A 187 -9.13 -0.90 5.41
CA PHE A 187 -8.88 -2.34 5.28
C PHE A 187 -7.42 -2.73 5.56
N LEU A 188 -6.44 -1.88 5.22
CA LEU A 188 -5.04 -2.08 5.61
C LEU A 188 -4.85 -2.01 7.12
N ALA A 189 -5.47 -1.04 7.79
CA ALA A 189 -5.43 -0.92 9.23
C ALA A 189 -6.09 -2.15 9.90
N TRP A 190 -7.21 -2.62 9.36
CA TRP A 190 -7.87 -3.83 9.85
C TRP A 190 -7.01 -5.08 9.65
N LEU A 191 -6.31 -5.23 8.52
CA LEU A 191 -5.33 -6.30 8.33
C LEU A 191 -4.20 -6.24 9.36
N GLY A 192 -3.67 -5.05 9.63
CA GLY A 192 -2.67 -4.85 10.67
C GLY A 192 -3.19 -5.23 12.06
N PHE A 193 -4.44 -4.90 12.38
CA PHE A 193 -5.09 -5.33 13.62
C PHE A 193 -5.23 -6.86 13.71
N CYS A 194 -5.63 -7.53 12.63
CA CYS A 194 -5.72 -9.00 12.58
C CYS A 194 -4.36 -9.66 12.87
N LEU A 195 -3.28 -9.13 12.30
CA LEU A 195 -1.91 -9.62 12.58
C LEU A 195 -1.55 -9.52 14.07
N GLN A 196 -1.95 -8.43 14.73
CA GLN A 196 -1.69 -8.25 16.16
C GLN A 196 -2.54 -9.19 17.02
N PHE A 197 -3.85 -9.23 16.77
CA PHE A 197 -4.80 -9.98 17.58
C PHE A 197 -4.57 -11.50 17.49
N ASP A 198 -4.22 -11.99 16.31
CA ASP A 198 -4.01 -13.42 16.10
C ASP A 198 -2.68 -13.94 16.67
N THR A 199 -1.82 -13.08 17.22
CA THR A 199 -0.52 -13.50 17.74
C THR A 199 -0.67 -14.11 19.14
N PRO A 200 -0.35 -15.41 19.35
CA PRO A 200 -0.49 -16.05 20.66
C PRO A 200 0.31 -15.31 21.73
N PRO A 201 -0.15 -15.32 23.00
CA PRO A 201 0.67 -14.88 24.12
C PRO A 201 1.97 -15.70 24.15
N GLU A 202 3.12 -15.06 24.33
CA GLU A 202 4.34 -15.80 24.64
C GLU A 202 4.10 -16.57 25.95
N PRO A 203 4.43 -17.87 26.03
CA PRO A 203 4.31 -18.60 27.28
C PRO A 203 5.19 -17.88 28.31
N ALA A 204 4.60 -17.48 29.44
CA ALA A 204 5.35 -16.92 30.55
C ALA A 204 6.46 -17.93 30.88
N LEU A 205 7.72 -17.48 30.82
CA LEU A 205 8.85 -18.28 31.26
C LEU A 205 8.57 -18.68 32.72
N ALA A 206 8.21 -19.94 32.91
CA ALA A 206 7.99 -20.55 34.22
C ALA A 206 9.33 -20.86 34.90
#